data_AF-A0A443Z232-F1
#
_entry.id   AF-A0A443Z232-F1
#
_cell.length_a   1.000
_cell.length_b   1.000
_cell.length_c   1.000
_cell.angle_alpha   90.00
_cell.angle_beta   90.00
_cell.angle_gamma   90.00
#
_symmetry.space_group_name_H-M   'P 1'
#
loop_
_entity.id
_entity.type
_entity.pdbx_description
1 polymer ?
#
loop_
_entity_poly.entity_id
_entity_poly.type
_entity_poly.pdbx_seq_one_letter_code
_entity_poly.pdbx_strand_id
1 'polypeptide(L)'
;MHLFKSILVVLIGLCFVVACGNSHQKPTQLTYVKYVAHKRGDTAIVLLNQSKEIFSGTLMINEHGVYRDSGTVKGLVKGDTLIGEYHFLHYKLEWKRKPVAFLIRDQRLVMGEGFTKMTMGIAHFDPAVPIDFDEGKQFVFIRD
;
A
#
# COMPACT_ATOMS: atom_id res chain seq x y z
N MET A 1 16.43 30.71 55.75
CA MET A 1 16.82 30.44 54.34
C MET A 1 17.04 28.94 54.02
N HIS A 2 16.65 28.00 54.89
CA HIS A 2 16.74 26.55 54.63
C HIS A 2 15.38 25.88 54.32
N LEU A 3 14.26 26.49 54.76
CA LEU A 3 12.92 25.94 54.56
C LEU A 3 12.44 26.01 53.10
N PHE A 4 12.81 27.08 52.38
CA PHE A 4 12.45 27.29 50.96
C PHE A 4 13.18 26.33 50.01
N LYS A 5 14.41 25.91 50.35
CA LYS A 5 15.17 24.91 49.59
C LYS A 5 14.57 23.51 49.72
N SER A 6 14.04 23.17 50.91
CA SER A 6 13.42 21.86 51.15
C SER A 6 12.11 21.68 50.38
N ILE A 7 11.30 22.75 50.28
CA ILE A 7 10.03 22.73 49.52
C ILE A 7 10.28 22.61 48.01
N LEU A 8 11.33 23.25 47.48
CA LEU A 8 11.68 23.16 46.05
C LEU A 8 12.13 21.74 45.64
N VAL A 9 12.83 21.02 46.53
CA VAL A 9 13.28 19.64 46.28
C VAL A 9 12.11 18.66 46.27
N VAL A 10 11.10 18.87 47.11
CA VAL A 10 9.89 18.02 47.14
C VAL A 10 9.02 18.23 45.89
N LEU A 11 8.96 19.46 45.36
CA LEU A 11 8.16 19.76 44.15
C LEU A 11 8.77 19.16 42.87
N ILE A 12 10.11 19.07 42.79
CA ILE A 12 10.82 18.48 41.65
C ILE A 12 10.73 16.94 41.65
N GLY A 13 10.63 16.32 42.83
CA GLY A 13 10.45 14.87 42.97
C GLY A 13 9.07 14.36 42.53
N LEU A 14 8.03 15.19 42.60
CA LEU A 14 6.65 14.78 42.28
C LEU A 14 6.36 14.73 40.76
N CYS A 15 7.20 15.36 39.92
CA CYS A 15 7.03 15.31 38.46
C CYS A 15 7.48 13.99 37.82
N PHE A 16 8.27 13.15 38.51
CA PHE A 16 8.82 11.93 37.92
C PHE A 16 7.87 10.72 37.92
N VAL A 17 6.72 10.78 38.61
CA VAL A 17 5.80 9.63 38.74
C VAL A 17 4.64 9.62 37.73
N VAL A 18 4.55 10.59 36.82
CA VAL A 18 3.44 10.65 35.82
C VAL A 18 3.87 10.16 34.41
N ALA A 19 5.13 9.77 34.22
CA ALA A 19 5.64 9.33 32.93
C ALA A 19 5.61 7.80 32.78
N CYS A 20 4.41 7.20 32.71
CA CYS A 20 4.23 5.89 32.06
C CYS A 20 2.75 5.64 31.77
N GLY A 21 2.17 6.42 30.86
CA GLY A 21 0.98 6.01 30.14
C GLY A 21 1.39 5.02 29.05
N ASN A 22 1.53 3.73 29.39
CA ASN A 22 1.72 2.69 28.39
C ASN A 22 0.44 2.57 27.56
N SER A 23 0.37 3.33 26.47
CA SER A 23 -0.54 3.03 25.37
C SER A 23 -0.01 1.76 24.70
N HIS A 24 -0.38 0.59 25.26
CA HIS A 24 -0.38 -0.66 24.51
C HIS A 24 -1.46 -0.53 23.44
N GLN A 25 -1.14 0.16 22.33
CA GLN A 25 -1.88 -0.03 21.09
C GLN A 25 -1.71 -1.50 20.74
N LYS A 26 -2.76 -2.30 20.97
CA LYS A 26 -2.85 -3.66 20.43
C LYS A 26 -2.49 -3.57 18.93
N PRO A 27 -1.65 -4.47 18.40
CA PRO A 27 -1.31 -4.43 16.98
C PRO A 27 -2.62 -4.42 16.21
N THR A 28 -2.86 -3.35 15.45
CA THR A 28 -4.05 -3.23 14.61
C THR A 28 -4.01 -4.42 13.67
N GLN A 29 -4.98 -5.32 13.78
CA GLN A 29 -5.07 -6.47 12.86
C GLN A 29 -5.17 -5.92 11.44
N LEU A 30 -4.08 -6.03 10.69
CA LEU A 30 -4.04 -5.65 9.28
C LEU A 30 -4.97 -6.60 8.53
N THR A 31 -6.16 -6.13 8.20
CA THR A 31 -7.16 -6.93 7.49
C THR A 31 -6.87 -6.81 6.00
N TYR A 32 -6.23 -7.84 5.45
CA TYR A 32 -6.03 -7.93 4.00
C TYR A 32 -7.31 -8.43 3.34
N VAL A 33 -7.76 -7.69 2.33
CA VAL A 33 -8.85 -8.10 1.45
C VAL A 33 -8.26 -8.72 0.20
N LYS A 34 -8.76 -9.90 -0.18
CA LYS A 34 -8.35 -10.61 -1.39
C LYS A 34 -9.26 -10.23 -2.56
N TYR A 35 -8.62 -9.99 -3.70
CA TYR A 35 -9.29 -9.79 -4.97
C TYR A 35 -8.66 -10.69 -6.04
N VAL A 36 -9.47 -11.23 -6.93
CA VAL A 36 -9.06 -12.16 -7.98
C VAL A 36 -9.59 -11.69 -9.34
N ALA A 37 -8.76 -11.76 -10.36
CA ALA A 37 -9.11 -11.44 -11.75
C ALA A 37 -8.70 -12.58 -12.68
N HIS A 38 -9.49 -12.78 -13.74
CA HIS A 38 -9.18 -13.71 -14.83
C HIS A 38 -9.30 -12.97 -16.17
N LYS A 39 -8.30 -13.09 -17.03
CA LYS A 39 -8.29 -12.42 -18.35
C LYS A 39 -7.51 -13.24 -19.36
N ARG A 40 -8.15 -13.68 -20.45
CA ARG A 40 -7.51 -14.38 -21.58
C ARG A 40 -6.59 -15.57 -21.21
N GLY A 41 -6.91 -16.29 -20.14
CA GLY A 41 -6.10 -17.41 -19.64
C GLY A 41 -5.10 -17.03 -18.55
N ASP A 42 -4.92 -15.74 -18.29
CA ASP A 42 -4.12 -15.23 -17.18
C ASP A 42 -4.98 -15.07 -15.92
N THR A 43 -4.33 -15.21 -14.77
CA THR A 43 -4.97 -15.00 -13.46
C THR A 43 -4.14 -14.05 -12.64
N ALA A 44 -4.79 -13.04 -12.04
CA ALA A 44 -4.15 -12.11 -11.15
C ALA A 44 -4.82 -12.11 -9.77
N ILE A 45 -4.02 -12.04 -8.71
CA ILE A 45 -4.48 -12.01 -7.32
C ILE A 45 -3.86 -10.81 -6.63
N VAL A 46 -4.68 -10.06 -5.92
CA VAL A 46 -4.27 -8.91 -5.12
C VAL A 46 -4.72 -9.12 -3.68
N LEU A 47 -3.79 -9.04 -2.73
CA LEU A 47 -4.08 -8.95 -1.30
C LEU A 47 -3.79 -7.52 -0.87
N LEU A 48 -4.81 -6.76 -0.47
CA LEU A 48 -4.67 -5.35 -0.13
C LEU A 48 -5.10 -5.06 1.30
N ASN A 49 -4.29 -4.26 1.97
CA ASN A 49 -4.65 -3.52 3.16
C ASN A 49 -4.57 -2.03 2.84
N GLN A 50 -5.57 -1.25 3.26
CA GLN A 50 -5.63 0.18 2.95
C GLN A 50 -6.17 0.99 4.13
N SER A 51 -5.66 2.22 4.25
CA SER A 51 -6.22 3.29 5.08
C SER A 51 -6.87 4.35 4.18
N LYS A 52 -7.18 5.52 4.74
CA LYS A 52 -7.66 6.66 3.95
C LYS A 52 -6.57 7.30 3.07
N GLU A 53 -5.30 7.06 3.39
CA GLU A 53 -4.17 7.79 2.78
C GLU A 53 -3.21 6.88 2.03
N ILE A 54 -3.02 5.65 2.51
CA ILE A 54 -2.04 4.71 1.98
C ILE A 54 -2.64 3.33 1.77
N PHE A 55 -2.05 2.57 0.85
CA PHE A 55 -2.33 1.15 0.71
C PHE A 55 -1.02 0.36 0.60
N SER A 56 -1.10 -0.91 0.97
CA SER A 56 -0.03 -1.87 0.86
C SER A 56 -0.59 -3.26 0.62
N GLY A 57 0.17 -4.11 -0.06
CA GLY A 57 -0.33 -5.43 -0.41
C GLY A 57 0.66 -6.28 -1.18
N THR A 58 0.15 -7.38 -1.70
CA THR A 58 0.84 -8.20 -2.70
C THR A 58 0.02 -8.27 -3.97
N LEU A 59 0.71 -8.30 -5.10
CA LEU A 59 0.14 -8.57 -6.41
C LEU A 59 0.88 -9.75 -7.02
N MET A 60 0.11 -10.71 -7.51
CA MET A 60 0.59 -11.86 -8.26
C MET A 60 -0.14 -11.91 -9.60
N ILE A 61 0.59 -12.05 -10.69
CA ILE A 61 0.06 -12.26 -12.04
C ILE A 61 0.65 -13.56 -12.56
N ASN A 62 -0.20 -14.50 -12.93
CA ASN A 62 0.17 -15.76 -13.57
C ASN A 62 -0.23 -15.69 -15.04
N GLU A 63 0.75 -15.78 -15.94
CA GLU A 63 0.53 -15.79 -17.38
C GLU A 63 0.44 -17.24 -17.86
N HIS A 64 -0.75 -17.65 -18.29
CA HIS A 64 -1.08 -19.01 -18.71
C HIS A 64 -0.58 -20.14 -17.76
N GLY A 65 -0.38 -19.84 -16.48
CA GLY A 65 0.13 -20.79 -15.47
C GLY A 65 1.61 -21.15 -15.60
N VAL A 66 2.34 -20.61 -16.59
CA VAL A 66 3.75 -20.90 -16.84
C VAL A 66 4.63 -19.84 -16.20
N TYR A 67 4.34 -18.57 -16.51
CA TYR A 67 5.12 -17.45 -16.00
C TYR A 67 4.39 -16.76 -14.85
N ARG A 68 5.17 -16.24 -13.91
CA ARG A 68 4.64 -15.58 -12.71
C ARG A 68 5.45 -14.35 -12.36
N ASP A 69 4.74 -13.24 -12.24
CA ASP A 69 5.21 -12.05 -11.56
C ASP A 69 4.57 -12.00 -10.18
N SER A 70 5.37 -11.86 -9.13
CA SER A 70 4.86 -11.77 -7.77
C SER A 70 5.68 -10.80 -6.93
N GLY A 71 5.01 -9.94 -6.18
CA GLY A 71 5.68 -8.85 -5.48
C GLY A 71 4.77 -8.06 -4.56
N THR A 72 5.34 -7.00 -4.00
CA THR A 72 4.64 -6.07 -3.12
C THR A 72 4.14 -4.87 -3.90
N VAL A 73 2.93 -4.43 -3.55
CA VAL A 73 2.37 -3.15 -4.00
C VAL A 73 2.25 -2.21 -2.81
N LYS A 74 2.59 -0.94 -3.00
CA LYS A 74 2.37 0.09 -1.99
C LYS A 74 2.26 1.46 -2.63
N GLY A 75 1.50 2.34 -2.00
CA GLY A 75 1.31 3.69 -2.52
C GLY A 75 0.27 4.49 -1.75
N LEU A 76 -0.31 5.46 -2.45
CA LEU A 76 -1.26 6.42 -1.92
C LEU A 76 -2.68 6.11 -2.39
N VAL A 77 -3.65 6.46 -1.54
CA VAL A 77 -5.06 6.52 -1.91
C VAL A 77 -5.38 7.94 -2.34
N LYS A 78 -5.85 8.11 -3.58
CA LYS A 78 -6.29 9.39 -4.16
C LYS A 78 -7.74 9.27 -4.61
N GLY A 79 -8.67 9.62 -3.72
CA GLY A 79 -10.09 9.43 -3.96
C GLY A 79 -10.42 7.94 -4.08
N ASP A 80 -10.88 7.54 -5.26
CA ASP A 80 -11.18 6.15 -5.63
C ASP A 80 -9.98 5.40 -6.23
N THR A 81 -8.83 6.07 -6.41
CA THR A 81 -7.67 5.49 -7.08
C THR A 81 -6.56 5.15 -6.09
N LEU A 82 -6.15 3.89 -6.07
CA LEU A 82 -4.91 3.43 -5.44
C LEU A 82 -3.78 3.59 -6.45
N ILE A 83 -2.78 4.43 -6.18
CA ILE A 83 -1.64 4.67 -7.09
C ILE A 83 -0.31 4.49 -6.36
N GLY A 84 0.60 3.72 -6.94
CA GLY A 84 1.85 3.38 -6.26
C GLY A 84 2.87 2.65 -7.12
N GLU A 85 3.74 1.90 -6.45
CA GLU A 85 4.75 1.06 -7.07
C GLU A 85 4.45 -0.42 -6.85
N TYR A 86 4.78 -1.23 -7.85
CA TYR A 86 4.84 -2.68 -7.78
C TYR A 86 6.30 -3.11 -7.88
N HIS A 87 6.82 -3.71 -6.81
CA HIS A 87 8.16 -4.27 -6.77
C HIS A 87 8.06 -5.79 -6.73
N PHE A 88 8.52 -6.45 -7.79
CA PHE A 88 8.17 -7.83 -8.07
C PHE A 88 9.33 -8.63 -8.63
N LEU A 89 9.32 -9.92 -8.32
CA LEU A 89 10.24 -10.87 -8.91
C LEU A 89 9.66 -11.35 -10.23
N HIS A 90 10.25 -10.88 -11.33
CA HIS A 90 9.81 -11.20 -12.68
C HIS A 90 10.25 -12.61 -13.05
N TYR A 91 9.28 -13.47 -13.31
CA TYR A 91 9.48 -14.88 -13.71
C TYR A 91 10.44 -15.65 -12.78
N LYS A 92 10.48 -15.29 -11.49
CA LYS A 92 11.41 -15.84 -10.49
C LYS A 92 12.90 -15.60 -10.74
N LEU A 93 13.26 -14.66 -11.64
CA LEU A 93 14.64 -14.40 -12.05
C LEU A 93 15.17 -13.07 -11.53
N GLU A 94 14.46 -11.98 -11.80
CA GLU A 94 14.98 -10.62 -11.58
C GLU A 94 13.97 -9.74 -10.87
N TRP A 95 14.43 -8.94 -9.90
CA TRP A 95 13.60 -7.94 -9.25
C TRP A 95 13.40 -6.74 -10.18
N LYS A 96 12.14 -6.45 -10.48
CA LYS A 96 11.72 -5.30 -11.29
C LYS A 96 10.80 -4.39 -10.48
N ARG A 97 10.73 -3.13 -10.91
CA ARG A 97 9.82 -2.14 -10.34
C ARG A 97 9.06 -1.41 -11.45
N LYS A 98 7.75 -1.31 -11.32
CA LYS A 98 6.89 -0.54 -12.24
C LYS A 98 5.80 0.22 -11.47
N PRO A 99 5.27 1.33 -12.00
CA PRO A 99 4.06 1.93 -11.43
C PRO A 99 2.88 0.97 -11.51
N VAL A 100 1.95 1.10 -10.57
CA VAL A 100 0.69 0.36 -10.52
C VAL A 100 -0.42 1.27 -10.06
N ALA A 101 -1.59 1.11 -10.67
CA ALA A 101 -2.81 1.79 -10.24
C ALA A 101 -3.98 0.80 -10.20
N PHE A 102 -4.86 0.99 -9.23
CA PHE A 102 -6.15 0.31 -9.15
C PHE A 102 -7.24 1.35 -8.92
N LEU A 103 -8.26 1.35 -9.77
CA LEU A 103 -9.46 2.14 -9.56
C LEU A 103 -10.49 1.32 -8.78
N ILE A 104 -10.95 1.83 -7.65
CA ILE A 104 -12.00 1.22 -6.84
C ILE A 104 -13.34 1.62 -7.43
N ARG A 105 -14.15 0.64 -7.85
CA ARG A 105 -15.54 0.82 -8.28
C ARG A 105 -16.36 -0.33 -7.75
N ASP A 106 -17.55 -0.11 -7.21
CA ASP A 106 -18.51 -1.18 -6.88
C ASP A 106 -17.89 -2.39 -6.12
N GLN A 107 -16.98 -2.13 -5.17
CA GLN A 107 -16.25 -3.16 -4.41
C GLN A 107 -15.33 -4.09 -5.24
N ARG A 108 -15.01 -3.70 -6.47
CA ARG A 108 -14.02 -4.31 -7.36
C ARG A 108 -12.88 -3.34 -7.64
N LEU A 109 -11.79 -3.86 -8.19
CA LEU A 109 -10.62 -3.09 -8.58
C LEU A 109 -10.41 -3.21 -10.09
N VAL A 110 -10.18 -2.11 -10.78
CA VAL A 110 -9.76 -2.11 -12.19
C VAL A 110 -8.30 -1.70 -12.27
N MET A 111 -7.44 -2.55 -12.83
CA MET A 111 -6.03 -2.20 -13.04
C MET A 111 -5.92 -1.02 -14.02
N GLY A 112 -5.06 -0.07 -13.72
CA GLY A 112 -4.78 1.06 -14.60
C GLY A 112 -3.57 0.82 -15.48
N GLU A 113 -3.63 1.30 -16.71
CA GLU A 113 -2.49 1.43 -17.62
C GLU A 113 -2.28 2.91 -17.95
N GLY A 114 -1.03 3.36 -17.93
CA GLY A 114 -0.74 4.78 -18.10
C GLY A 114 0.67 5.01 -18.63
N PHE A 115 0.88 6.19 -19.19
CA PHE A 115 2.19 6.59 -19.67
C PHE A 115 3.17 6.64 -18.50
N THR A 116 4.26 5.88 -18.59
CA THR A 116 5.28 5.80 -17.54
C THR A 116 6.41 6.77 -17.85
N LYS A 117 6.76 7.61 -16.87
CA LYS A 117 7.90 8.51 -16.92
C LYS A 117 8.93 8.12 -15.87
N MET A 118 10.20 8.36 -16.20
CA MET A 118 11.31 8.22 -15.27
C MET A 118 11.65 9.60 -14.68
N THR A 119 11.75 9.71 -13.36
CA THR A 119 12.30 10.91 -12.70
C THR A 119 13.27 10.48 -11.62
N MET A 120 14.51 10.96 -11.70
CA MET A 120 15.59 10.57 -10.78
C MET A 120 15.76 9.05 -10.63
N GLY A 121 15.58 8.30 -11.73
CA GLY A 121 15.70 6.84 -11.73
C GLY A 121 14.49 6.08 -11.15
N ILE A 122 13.38 6.76 -10.85
CA ILE A 122 12.14 6.14 -10.36
C ILE A 122 11.04 6.22 -11.43
N ALA A 123 10.53 5.06 -11.84
CA ALA A 123 9.41 4.94 -12.77
C ALA A 123 8.08 5.23 -12.06
N HIS A 124 7.27 6.11 -12.62
CA HIS A 124 5.93 6.47 -12.12
C HIS A 124 5.01 6.85 -13.29
N PHE A 125 3.70 6.87 -13.08
CA PHE A 125 2.77 7.39 -14.09
C PHE A 125 2.96 8.90 -14.27
N ASP A 126 2.96 9.36 -15.52
CA ASP A 126 3.04 10.78 -15.84
C ASP A 126 1.75 11.49 -15.39
N PRO A 127 1.83 12.47 -14.48
CA PRO A 127 0.65 13.15 -13.95
C PRO A 127 -0.08 14.00 -15.01
N ALA A 128 0.56 14.32 -16.14
CA ALA A 128 -0.07 15.06 -17.23
C ALA A 128 -0.93 14.18 -18.15
N VAL A 129 -0.80 12.85 -18.06
CA VAL A 129 -1.53 11.89 -18.89
C VAL A 129 -2.51 11.10 -18.01
N PRO A 130 -3.81 11.07 -18.33
CA PRO A 130 -4.77 10.25 -17.59
C PRO A 130 -4.40 8.76 -17.63
N ILE A 131 -4.62 8.07 -16.52
CA ILE A 131 -4.52 6.61 -16.45
C ILE A 131 -5.77 6.01 -17.09
N ASP A 132 -5.59 5.08 -18.02
CA ASP A 132 -6.67 4.33 -18.66
C ASP A 132 -7.11 3.16 -17.75
N PHE A 133 -8.41 3.09 -17.48
CA PHE A 133 -9.07 2.05 -16.70
C PHE A 133 -10.11 1.29 -17.54
N ASP A 134 -9.86 1.11 -18.84
CA ASP A 134 -10.70 0.31 -19.74
C ASP A 134 -10.79 -1.16 -19.29
N GLU A 135 -11.94 -1.52 -18.71
CA GLU A 135 -12.25 -2.86 -18.21
C GLU A 135 -12.19 -3.95 -19.29
N GLY A 136 -12.37 -3.60 -20.57
CA GLY A 136 -12.24 -4.54 -21.68
C GLY A 136 -10.78 -4.90 -22.00
N LYS A 137 -9.83 -4.05 -21.57
CA LYS A 137 -8.39 -4.23 -21.77
C LYS A 137 -7.65 -4.61 -20.51
N GLN A 138 -8.12 -4.23 -19.33
CA GLN A 138 -7.39 -4.40 -18.07
C GLN A 138 -7.89 -5.55 -17.22
N PHE A 139 -7.11 -5.92 -16.18
CA PHE A 139 -7.61 -6.87 -15.17
C PHE A 139 -8.68 -6.19 -14.32
N VAL A 140 -9.83 -6.85 -14.21
CA VAL A 140 -10.91 -6.48 -13.28
C VAL A 140 -10.92 -7.49 -12.15
N PHE A 141 -10.55 -7.06 -10.95
CA PHE A 141 -10.48 -7.91 -9.78
C PHE A 141 -11.76 -7.85 -8.96
N ILE A 142 -12.35 -9.01 -8.72
CA ILE A 142 -13.53 -9.19 -7.88
C ILE A 142 -13.07 -9.64 -6.49
N ARG A 143 -13.73 -9.11 -5.45
CA ARG A 143 -13.47 -9.49 -4.08
C ARG A 143 -13.83 -10.96 -3.85
N ASP A 144 -12.92 -11.70 -3.21
CA ASP A 144 -13.08 -13.11 -2.79
C ASP A 144 -13.39 -13.19 -1.29
#